data_AF-A0AAW9IDU3-F1
#
_entry.id   AF-A0AAW9IDU3-F1
#
_cell.length_a   1.000
_cell.length_b   1.000
_cell.length_c   1.000
_cell.angle_alpha   90.00
_cell.angle_beta   90.00
_cell.angle_gamma   90.00
#
_symmetry.space_group_name_H-M   'P 1'
#
loop_
_entity.id
_entity.type
_entity.pdbx_description
1 polymer ?
#
loop_
_entity_poly.entity_id
_entity_poly.type
_entity_poly.pdbx_seq_one_letter_code
_entity_poly.pdbx_strand_id
1 'polypeptide(L)'
;PAVIPGTTVYKGIAEVKPAQYILVREDGITKDMYWELKAEEFNESKEEAVEHVRDLLIDSIKRQLVGDVPLCTFLSGGLDSSAISAIAAEEYRKKNKILTTYSIDYEDNEKYFKSSLFQPTSDQHFAEIMAEYIGSNHK
;
A
#
# COMPACT_ATOMS: atom_id res chain seq x y z
N PRO A 1 -17.03 3.37 5.88
CA PRO A 1 -18.14 3.45 4.90
C PRO A 1 -17.59 3.50 3.47
N ALA A 2 -17.88 2.49 2.65
CA ALA A 2 -17.51 2.51 1.23
C ALA A 2 -18.48 3.43 0.47
N VAL A 3 -17.95 4.39 -0.27
CA VAL A 3 -18.75 5.27 -1.16
C VAL A 3 -19.01 4.50 -2.46
N ILE A 4 -20.20 4.62 -3.04
CA ILE A 4 -20.52 3.99 -4.33
C ILE A 4 -19.68 4.70 -5.41
N PRO A 5 -18.83 4.00 -6.18
CA PRO A 5 -17.98 4.63 -7.18
C PRO A 5 -18.79 5.46 -8.19
N GLY A 6 -18.33 6.69 -8.46
CA GLY A 6 -19.02 7.61 -9.36
C GLY A 6 -20.02 8.55 -8.69
N THR A 7 -20.11 8.52 -7.36
CA THR A 7 -21.01 9.40 -6.58
C THR A 7 -20.22 10.43 -5.77
N THR A 8 -20.84 11.59 -5.50
CA THR A 8 -20.28 12.62 -4.63
C THR A 8 -21.34 13.17 -3.68
N VAL A 9 -20.92 13.89 -2.65
CA VAL A 9 -21.83 14.57 -1.71
C VAL A 9 -22.48 15.84 -2.29
N TYR A 10 -22.05 16.29 -3.47
CA TYR A 10 -22.49 17.54 -4.08
C TYR A 10 -23.44 17.30 -5.25
N LYS A 11 -24.53 18.08 -5.29
CA LYS A 11 -25.48 18.03 -6.41
C LYS A 11 -24.82 18.48 -7.71
N GLY A 12 -24.98 17.69 -8.77
CA GLY A 12 -24.45 18.00 -10.10
C GLY A 12 -22.97 17.66 -10.29
N ILE A 13 -22.31 17.08 -9.28
CA ILE A 13 -20.91 16.64 -9.37
C ILE A 13 -20.87 15.11 -9.29
N ALA A 14 -20.15 14.48 -10.23
CA ALA A 14 -19.94 13.04 -10.29
C ALA A 14 -18.45 12.73 -10.39
N GLU A 15 -18.03 11.64 -9.75
CA GLU A 15 -16.68 11.10 -9.81
C GLU A 15 -16.48 10.28 -11.10
N VAL A 16 -15.27 10.30 -11.67
CA VAL A 16 -14.87 9.33 -12.69
C VAL A 16 -14.56 8.01 -12.01
N LYS A 17 -15.24 6.94 -12.40
CA LYS A 17 -15.06 5.63 -11.74
C LYS A 17 -13.61 5.14 -11.90
N PRO A 18 -13.07 4.38 -10.94
CA PRO A 18 -11.82 3.66 -11.14
C PRO A 18 -11.85 2.87 -12.45
N ALA A 19 -10.74 2.84 -13.18
CA ALA A 19 -10.61 2.19 -14.47
C ALA A 19 -11.52 2.73 -15.61
N GLN A 20 -12.15 3.90 -15.42
CA GLN A 20 -12.94 4.59 -16.45
C GLN A 20 -12.17 5.78 -17.04
N TYR A 21 -12.33 6.01 -18.34
CA TYR A 21 -11.99 7.29 -18.96
C TYR A 21 -13.24 8.00 -19.49
N ILE A 22 -13.13 9.33 -19.63
CA ILE A 22 -14.18 10.19 -20.18
C ILE A 22 -13.60 10.92 -21.38
N LEU A 23 -14.31 10.88 -22.50
CA LEU A 23 -13.95 11.64 -23.69
C LEU A 23 -14.99 12.74 -23.91
N VAL A 24 -14.52 13.99 -23.93
CA VAL A 24 -15.35 15.18 -24.15
C VAL A 24 -15.05 15.71 -25.54
N ARG A 25 -16.08 15.82 -26.37
CA ARG A 25 -16.03 16.30 -27.76
C ARG A 25 -17.14 17.32 -27.99
N GLU A 26 -17.11 18.03 -29.11
CA GLU A 26 -18.16 18.99 -29.48
C GLU A 26 -19.56 18.34 -29.59
N ASP A 27 -19.62 17.05 -29.95
CA ASP A 27 -20.85 16.28 -30.11
C ASP A 27 -21.33 15.58 -28.82
N GLY A 28 -20.54 15.61 -27.74
CA GLY A 28 -20.96 15.09 -26.44
C GLY A 28 -19.85 14.49 -25.59
N ILE A 29 -20.28 13.67 -24.63
CA ILE A 29 -19.41 13.01 -23.64
C ILE A 29 -19.61 11.50 -23.72
N THR A 30 -18.53 10.74 -23.92
CA THR A 30 -18.54 9.28 -23.80
C THR A 30 -17.75 8.84 -22.56
N LYS A 31 -18.13 7.69 -22.00
CA LYS A 31 -17.47 7.10 -20.82
C LYS A 31 -17.28 5.62 -21.07
N ASP A 32 -16.05 5.14 -20.92
CA ASP A 32 -15.70 3.75 -21.20
C ASP A 32 -14.68 3.24 -20.18
N MET A 33 -14.74 1.94 -19.90
CA MET A 33 -13.79 1.28 -19.00
C MET A 33 -12.57 0.84 -19.81
N TYR A 34 -11.37 1.22 -19.38
CA TYR A 34 -10.12 0.74 -19.99
C TYR A 34 -9.59 -0.54 -19.31
N TRP A 35 -10.11 -0.89 -18.13
CA TRP A 35 -9.74 -2.10 -17.40
C TRP A 35 -10.90 -2.62 -16.56
N GLU A 36 -10.96 -3.94 -16.37
CA GLU A 36 -11.92 -4.62 -15.51
C GLU A 36 -11.24 -5.85 -14.88
N LEU A 37 -11.51 -6.09 -13.59
CA LEU A 37 -11.05 -7.31 -12.93
C LEU A 37 -11.89 -8.49 -13.42
N LYS A 38 -11.23 -9.46 -14.07
CA LYS A 38 -11.86 -10.70 -14.48
C LYS A 38 -11.44 -11.81 -13.52
N ALA A 39 -12.43 -12.49 -12.95
CA ALA A 39 -12.18 -13.71 -12.19
C ALA A 39 -11.98 -14.86 -13.17
N GLU A 40 -10.86 -15.56 -13.04
CA GLU A 40 -10.51 -16.74 -13.84
C GLU A 40 -10.21 -17.91 -12.91
N GLU A 41 -10.24 -19.13 -13.44
CA GLU A 41 -9.89 -20.31 -12.65
C GLU A 41 -8.42 -20.27 -12.25
N PHE A 42 -8.17 -20.44 -10.95
CA PHE A 42 -6.82 -20.47 -10.39
C PHE A 42 -6.32 -21.92 -10.34
N ASN A 43 -5.25 -22.19 -11.09
CA ASN A 43 -4.75 -23.56 -11.33
C ASN A 43 -3.35 -23.81 -10.76
N GLU A 44 -2.80 -22.88 -9.97
CA GLU A 44 -1.51 -23.05 -9.32
C GLU A 44 -1.63 -23.87 -8.03
N SER A 45 -0.62 -24.68 -7.75
CA SER A 45 -0.41 -25.27 -6.42
C SER A 45 -0.12 -24.18 -5.38
N LYS A 46 -0.14 -24.56 -4.10
CA LYS A 46 0.16 -23.62 -3.01
C LYS A 46 1.58 -23.07 -3.13
N GLU A 47 2.54 -23.91 -3.46
CA GLU A 47 3.95 -23.55 -3.59
C GLU A 47 4.17 -22.57 -4.76
N GLU A 48 3.53 -22.84 -5.90
CA GLU A 48 3.52 -21.93 -7.06
C GLU A 48 2.88 -20.59 -6.72
N ALA A 49 1.73 -20.60 -6.04
CA ALA A 49 1.02 -19.39 -5.63
C ALA A 49 1.88 -18.49 -4.71
N VAL A 50 2.63 -19.10 -3.78
CA VAL A 50 3.50 -18.37 -2.85
C VAL A 50 4.61 -17.65 -3.61
N GLU A 51 5.27 -18.34 -4.54
CA GLU A 51 6.35 -17.73 -5.32
C GLU A 51 5.82 -16.71 -6.32
N HIS A 52 4.68 -16.98 -6.97
CA HIS A 52 4.06 -16.04 -7.90
C HIS A 52 3.63 -14.74 -7.19
N VAL A 53 2.99 -14.84 -6.02
CA VAL A 53 2.63 -13.65 -5.22
C VAL A 53 3.88 -12.89 -4.78
N ARG A 54 4.93 -13.60 -4.35
CA ARG A 54 6.22 -12.99 -3.98
C ARG A 54 6.79 -12.17 -5.14
N ASP A 55 6.81 -12.74 -6.34
CA ASP A 55 7.34 -12.09 -7.54
C ASP A 55 6.52 -10.86 -7.93
N LEU A 56 5.19 -10.98 -7.98
CA LEU A 56 4.29 -9.86 -8.29
C LEU A 56 4.42 -8.73 -7.27
N LEU A 57 4.53 -9.07 -5.98
CA LEU A 57 4.67 -8.08 -4.91
C LEU A 57 6.01 -7.35 -5.01
N ILE A 58 7.12 -8.09 -5.18
CA ILE A 58 8.46 -7.50 -5.35
C ILE A 58 8.50 -6.60 -6.59
N ASP A 59 7.98 -7.06 -7.73
CA ASP A 59 7.95 -6.28 -8.98
C ASP A 59 7.11 -5.00 -8.82
N SER A 60 5.92 -5.11 -8.23
CA SER A 60 5.02 -3.98 -7.99
C SER A 60 5.68 -2.92 -7.11
N ILE A 61 6.35 -3.32 -6.02
CA ILE A 61 7.04 -2.40 -5.12
C ILE A 61 8.22 -1.75 -5.83
N LYS A 62 9.08 -2.53 -6.52
CA LYS A 62 10.25 -2.00 -7.24
C LYS A 62 9.88 -0.90 -8.23
N ARG A 63 8.77 -1.06 -8.95
CA ARG A 63 8.27 -0.06 -9.92
C ARG A 63 7.87 1.25 -9.25
N GLN A 64 7.44 1.23 -7.99
CA GLN A 64 7.08 2.42 -7.21
C GLN A 64 8.30 3.08 -6.53
N LEU A 65 9.47 2.44 -6.53
CA LEU A 65 10.70 3.00 -5.92
C LEU A 65 11.49 3.94 -6.85
N VAL A 66 10.89 4.36 -7.96
CA VAL A 66 11.50 5.29 -8.92
C VAL A 66 11.00 6.70 -8.63
N GLY A 67 11.93 7.61 -8.33
CA GLY A 67 11.62 9.02 -8.11
C GLY A 67 12.89 9.88 -8.04
N ASP A 68 12.74 11.16 -8.38
CA ASP A 68 13.84 12.15 -8.35
C ASP A 68 14.15 12.67 -6.94
N VAL A 69 13.36 12.26 -5.96
CA VAL A 69 13.51 12.60 -4.54
C VAL A 69 13.67 11.33 -3.69
N PRO A 70 14.31 11.41 -2.51
CA PRO A 70 14.35 10.30 -1.58
C PRO A 70 12.94 9.86 -1.20
N LEU A 71 12.67 8.54 -1.31
CA LEU A 71 11.40 7.95 -0.89
C LEU A 71 11.49 7.45 0.55
N CYS A 72 10.33 7.33 1.18
CA CYS A 72 10.15 6.73 2.48
C CYS A 72 8.97 5.77 2.44
N THR A 73 8.86 4.89 3.44
CA THR A 73 7.67 4.08 3.65
C THR A 73 7.02 4.43 4.98
N PHE A 74 5.69 4.33 5.02
CA PHE A 74 5.01 4.19 6.29
C PHE A 74 5.22 2.78 6.81
N LEU A 75 5.71 2.68 8.03
CA LEU A 75 5.92 1.44 8.73
C LEU A 75 4.93 1.37 9.87
N SER A 76 4.26 0.23 9.98
CA SER A 76 3.41 -0.11 11.11
C SER A 76 3.85 -1.48 11.61
N GLY A 77 3.28 -1.94 12.71
CA GLY A 77 3.46 -3.30 13.23
C GLY A 77 2.78 -4.39 12.40
N GLY A 78 2.13 -4.02 11.30
CA GLY A 78 1.40 -4.92 10.42
C GLY A 78 2.29 -5.65 9.40
N LEU A 79 1.81 -6.79 8.91
CA LEU A 79 2.51 -7.61 7.91
C LEU A 79 2.74 -6.84 6.59
N ASP A 80 1.73 -6.11 6.12
CA ASP A 80 1.76 -5.47 4.80
C ASP A 80 2.80 -4.35 4.72
N SER A 81 2.78 -3.42 5.68
CA SER A 81 3.74 -2.32 5.76
C SER A 81 5.16 -2.83 6.03
N SER A 82 5.30 -3.90 6.81
CA SER A 82 6.58 -4.59 7.04
C SER A 82 7.13 -5.20 5.75
N ALA A 83 6.31 -5.93 4.98
CA ALA A 83 6.72 -6.53 3.71
C ALA A 83 7.15 -5.46 2.69
N ILE A 84 6.37 -4.39 2.55
CA ILE A 84 6.70 -3.26 1.67
C ILE A 84 8.03 -2.63 2.09
N SER A 85 8.20 -2.34 3.39
CA SER A 85 9.40 -1.70 3.92
C SER A 85 10.64 -2.58 3.80
N ALA A 86 10.52 -3.90 3.99
CA ALA A 86 11.61 -4.86 3.79
C ALA A 86 12.12 -4.86 2.35
N ILE A 87 11.21 -4.99 1.39
CA ILE A 87 11.54 -5.02 -0.03
C ILE A 87 12.16 -3.68 -0.45
N ALA A 88 11.57 -2.56 0.00
CA ALA A 88 12.11 -1.23 -0.28
C ALA A 88 13.50 -1.02 0.34
N ALA A 89 13.73 -1.47 1.57
CA ALA A 89 15.01 -1.35 2.25
C ALA A 89 16.10 -2.17 1.55
N GLU A 90 15.78 -3.37 1.06
CA GLU A 90 16.72 -4.17 0.28
C GLU A 90 17.16 -3.47 -1.01
N GLU A 91 16.20 -2.88 -1.76
CA GLU A 91 16.50 -2.12 -2.97
C GLU A 91 17.31 -0.84 -2.71
N TYR A 92 17.11 -0.21 -1.55
CA TYR A 92 17.92 0.92 -1.10
C TYR A 92 19.35 0.48 -0.74
N ARG A 93 19.50 -0.65 -0.03
CA ARG A 93 20.81 -1.22 0.31
C ARG A 93 21.62 -1.56 -0.94
N LYS A 94 21.00 -2.12 -1.99
CA LYS A 94 21.66 -2.36 -3.29
C LYS A 94 22.24 -1.09 -3.92
N LYS A 95 21.69 0.08 -3.58
CA LYS A 95 22.15 1.41 -4.02
C LYS A 95 23.01 2.13 -2.98
N ASN A 96 23.48 1.44 -1.93
CA ASN A 96 24.21 2.00 -0.80
C ASN A 96 23.47 3.17 -0.10
N LYS A 97 22.14 3.07 -0.02
CA LYS A 97 21.26 4.03 0.67
C LYS A 97 20.54 3.35 1.82
N ILE A 98 20.10 4.16 2.79
CA ILE A 98 19.29 3.73 3.92
C ILE A 98 17.86 4.22 3.70
N LEU A 99 16.87 3.34 3.79
CA LEU A 99 15.46 3.70 3.69
C LEU A 99 15.06 4.49 4.94
N THR A 100 14.31 5.58 4.78
CA THR A 100 13.67 6.27 5.90
C THR A 100 12.27 5.69 6.10
N THR A 101 11.89 5.38 7.33
CA THR A 101 10.56 4.85 7.68
C THR A 101 9.89 5.72 8.70
N TYR A 102 8.58 5.92 8.59
CA TYR A 102 7.79 6.69 9.55
C TYR A 102 6.67 5.85 10.14
N SER A 103 6.44 5.97 11.44
CA SER A 103 5.24 5.47 12.11
C SER A 103 4.44 6.65 12.64
N ILE A 104 3.11 6.48 12.71
CA ILE A 104 2.22 7.49 13.28
C ILE A 104 1.56 6.84 14.48
N ASP A 105 1.68 7.48 15.64
CA ASP A 105 0.98 7.07 16.86
C ASP A 105 0.27 8.25 17.53
N TYR A 106 -0.62 7.94 18.47
CA TYR A 106 -1.30 8.91 19.31
C TYR A 106 -0.45 9.28 20.52
N GLU A 107 -0.52 10.54 20.92
CA GLU A 107 0.03 10.98 22.20
C GLU A 107 -0.61 10.16 23.34
N ASP A 108 0.23 9.66 24.26
CA ASP A 108 -0.14 8.76 25.36
C ASP A 108 -0.74 7.40 24.94
N ASN A 109 -0.56 6.94 23.70
CA ASN A 109 -1.08 5.64 23.28
C ASN A 109 -0.62 4.49 24.19
N GLU A 110 0.66 4.45 24.59
CA GLU A 110 1.16 3.44 25.54
C GLU A 110 0.40 3.38 26.87
N LYS A 111 -0.13 4.53 27.32
CA LYS A 111 -0.88 4.66 28.58
C LYS A 111 -2.35 4.28 28.44
N TYR A 112 -2.94 4.54 27.27
CA TYR A 112 -4.36 4.32 27.02
C TYR A 112 -4.66 3.08 26.18
N PHE A 113 -3.63 2.44 25.63
CA PHE A 113 -3.77 1.24 24.81
C PHE A 113 -4.42 0.14 25.62
N LYS A 114 -5.51 -0.40 25.07
CA LYS A 114 -6.18 -1.58 25.59
C LYS A 114 -6.16 -2.63 24.51
N SER A 115 -5.46 -3.73 24.80
CA SER A 115 -5.45 -4.90 23.93
C SER A 115 -6.89 -5.33 23.65
N SER A 116 -7.18 -5.59 22.38
CA SER A 116 -8.43 -6.21 21.95
C SER A 116 -8.13 -7.48 21.17
N LEU A 117 -9.16 -8.28 20.87
CA LEU A 117 -9.00 -9.45 20.00
C LEU A 117 -8.45 -9.07 18.61
N PHE A 118 -8.70 -7.84 18.15
CA PHE A 118 -8.28 -7.36 16.83
C PHE A 118 -6.93 -6.62 16.86
N GLN A 119 -6.50 -6.16 18.02
CA GLN A 119 -5.23 -5.48 18.22
C GLN A 119 -4.66 -5.92 19.58
N PRO A 120 -4.00 -7.09 19.64
CA PRO A 120 -3.51 -7.66 20.89
C PRO A 120 -2.29 -6.91 21.44
N THR A 121 -1.57 -6.21 20.57
CA THR A 121 -0.32 -5.48 20.87
C THR A 121 -0.35 -4.09 20.25
N SER A 122 0.43 -3.17 20.81
CA SER A 122 0.65 -1.86 20.18
C SER A 122 1.35 -2.04 18.84
N ASP A 123 0.98 -1.22 17.87
CA ASP A 123 1.57 -1.18 16.54
C ASP A 123 3.05 -0.78 16.60
N GLN A 124 3.37 0.18 17.47
CA GLN A 124 4.72 0.72 17.66
C GLN A 124 5.75 -0.36 18.01
N HIS A 125 5.38 -1.32 18.88
CA HIS A 125 6.29 -2.38 19.30
C HIS A 125 6.84 -3.19 18.12
N PHE A 126 5.97 -3.58 17.18
CA PHE A 126 6.40 -4.35 16.01
C PHE A 126 7.00 -3.48 14.91
N ALA A 127 6.58 -2.22 14.80
CA ALA A 127 7.22 -1.25 13.90
C ALA A 127 8.70 -1.04 14.28
N GLU A 128 9.01 -0.92 15.57
CA GLU A 128 10.39 -0.76 16.06
C GLU A 128 11.25 -2.00 15.78
N ILE A 129 10.75 -3.20 16.08
CA ILE A 129 11.43 -4.46 15.76
C ILE A 129 11.72 -4.54 14.25
N MET A 130 10.73 -4.17 13.44
CA MET A 130 10.87 -4.24 11.99
C MET A 130 11.86 -3.19 11.45
N ALA A 131 11.84 -1.97 12.00
CA ALA A 131 12.80 -0.92 11.67
C ALA A 131 14.24 -1.34 11.97
N GLU A 132 14.47 -1.95 13.14
CA GLU A 132 15.78 -2.51 13.52
C GLU A 132 16.19 -3.63 12.56
N TYR A 133 15.29 -4.59 12.30
CA TYR A 133 15.55 -5.71 11.40
C TYR A 133 15.95 -5.27 9.99
N ILE A 134 15.28 -4.26 9.43
CA ILE A 134 15.60 -3.75 8.09
C ILE A 134 16.73 -2.72 8.08
N GLY A 135 17.16 -2.25 9.25
CA GLY A 135 18.17 -1.20 9.40
C GLY A 135 17.74 0.13 8.78
N SER A 136 16.47 0.51 8.94
CA SER A 136 15.97 1.79 8.42
C SER A 136 16.34 2.97 9.32
N ASN A 137 16.38 4.16 8.73
CA ASN A 137 16.38 5.42 9.47
C ASN A 137 14.94 5.72 9.92
N HIS A 138 14.52 5.11 11.01
CA HIS A 138 13.15 5.22 11.52
C HIS A 138 12.93 6.51 12.31
N LYS A 139 11.75 7.11 12.15
CA LYS A 139 11.35 8.39 12.72
C LYS A 139 9.89 8.38 13.16
#